data_AF-A0A4T0FQH3-F1
#
_entry.id   AF-A0A4T0FQH3-F1
#
_cell.length_a   1.000
_cell.length_b   1.000
_cell.length_c   1.000
_cell.angle_alpha   90.00
_cell.angle_beta   90.00
_cell.angle_gamma   90.00
#
_symmetry.space_group_name_H-M   'P 1'
#
loop_
_entity.id
_entity.type
_entity.pdbx_description
1 polymer ?
#
loop_
_entity_poly.entity_id
_entity_poly.type
_entity_poly.pdbx_seq_one_letter_code
_entity_poly.pdbx_strand_id
1 'polypeptide(L)'
;MKIAVDFDDVISSTNQAVCNWHNRVYGTKWSIDDFHYYRYWKNPGWGNQQQTADKVQAFYSDKSGLNTTEMVQGAREALSQLKAHGHDLIIVTARSDDQREMTRQWLDANLHGLFDQLYFTGEFTKKETENDEEQVHVDEEGVPTKGDKTNLSKADIIDRIEASILIDDSIENAFACAGHSRKHGAHKGNPIPTLLFSPFPPTQTIPVWHYPWNVELSGSQPLDQLDYEERKRRGLSTGESRQPSKLPQAIKRVSGWNDVLHKIEDLEKRSRSSVASLEGGHVDHAQPVQVQA
;
A
#
# COMPACT_ATOMS: atom_id res chain seq x y z
N MET A 1 -11.09 0.61 14.57
CA MET A 1 -10.01 1.55 14.15
C MET A 1 -10.05 1.74 12.64
N LYS A 2 -9.45 2.82 12.12
CA LYS A 2 -9.31 3.07 10.67
C LYS A 2 -8.17 2.26 10.08
N ILE A 3 -8.43 1.51 9.01
CA ILE A 3 -7.47 0.66 8.32
C ILE A 3 -7.38 1.13 6.87
N ALA A 4 -6.19 1.59 6.48
CA ALA A 4 -5.89 1.87 5.08
C ALA A 4 -5.54 0.57 4.36
N VAL A 5 -6.15 0.33 3.20
CA VAL A 5 -5.99 -0.89 2.41
C VAL A 5 -5.63 -0.50 0.99
N ASP A 6 -4.54 -1.05 0.44
CA ASP A 6 -4.28 -0.93 -0.98
C ASP A 6 -5.26 -1.77 -1.80
N PHE A 7 -5.45 -1.38 -3.06
CA PHE A 7 -6.32 -2.09 -3.97
C PHE A 7 -5.57 -3.18 -4.75
N ASP A 8 -4.50 -2.79 -5.46
CA ASP A 8 -3.75 -3.67 -6.35
C ASP A 8 -2.92 -4.67 -5.55
N ASP A 9 -3.04 -5.96 -5.91
CA ASP A 9 -2.41 -7.14 -5.33
C ASP A 9 -2.57 -7.32 -3.80
N VAL A 10 -3.46 -6.55 -3.18
CA VAL A 10 -3.99 -6.74 -1.82
C VAL A 10 -5.46 -7.17 -1.86
N ILE A 11 -6.26 -6.58 -2.76
CA ILE A 11 -7.67 -6.90 -2.99
C ILE A 11 -7.88 -7.52 -4.36
N SER A 12 -7.31 -6.92 -5.40
CA SER A 12 -7.40 -7.34 -6.80
C SER A 12 -6.06 -7.89 -7.26
N SER A 13 -6.00 -9.08 -7.85
CA SER A 13 -4.76 -9.67 -8.41
C SER A 13 -4.36 -9.00 -9.73
N THR A 14 -4.03 -7.72 -9.66
CA THR A 14 -3.82 -6.83 -10.80
C THR A 14 -2.55 -7.19 -11.56
N ASN A 15 -1.42 -7.43 -10.88
CA ASN A 15 -0.18 -7.82 -11.56
C ASN A 15 -0.34 -9.14 -12.32
N GLN A 16 -1.19 -10.06 -11.85
CA GLN A 16 -1.46 -11.30 -12.57
C GLN A 16 -2.22 -11.03 -13.88
N ALA A 17 -3.22 -10.15 -13.86
CA ALA A 17 -3.95 -9.73 -15.05
C ALA A 17 -3.04 -8.96 -16.02
N VAL A 18 -2.21 -8.05 -15.51
CA VAL A 18 -1.21 -7.30 -16.30
C VAL A 18 -0.22 -8.25 -16.97
N CYS A 19 0.26 -9.28 -16.28
CA CYS A 19 1.15 -10.30 -16.83
C CYS A 19 0.47 -11.06 -17.98
N ASN A 20 -0.77 -11.52 -17.78
CA ASN A 20 -1.55 -12.23 -18.80
C ASN A 20 -1.82 -11.34 -20.03
N TRP A 21 -2.18 -10.07 -19.80
CA TRP A 21 -2.37 -9.08 -20.85
C TRP A 21 -1.08 -8.84 -21.63
N HIS A 22 0.05 -8.64 -20.95
CA HIS A 22 1.32 -8.35 -21.62
C HIS A 22 1.77 -9.54 -22.48
N ASN A 23 1.62 -10.78 -22.00
CA ASN A 23 1.87 -11.99 -22.76
C ASN A 23 0.99 -12.09 -24.01
N ARG A 24 -0.30 -11.75 -23.90
CA ARG A 24 -1.23 -11.77 -25.03
C ARG A 24 -0.92 -10.69 -26.06
N VAL A 25 -0.66 -9.45 -25.63
CA VAL A 25 -0.53 -8.28 -26.51
C VAL A 25 0.86 -8.20 -27.16
N TYR A 26 1.92 -8.51 -26.41
CA TYR A 26 3.30 -8.37 -26.87
C TYR A 26 3.98 -9.71 -27.16
N GLY A 27 3.29 -10.84 -26.98
CA GLY A 27 3.85 -12.17 -27.22
C GLY A 27 4.94 -12.57 -26.23
N THR A 28 4.99 -11.91 -25.06
CA THR A 28 5.92 -12.29 -23.99
C THR A 28 5.55 -13.65 -23.37
N LYS A 29 6.49 -14.22 -22.61
CA LYS A 29 6.32 -15.49 -21.90
C LYS A 29 6.61 -15.32 -20.42
N TRP A 30 6.04 -14.28 -19.83
CA TRP A 30 6.26 -13.95 -18.44
C TRP A 30 5.36 -14.74 -17.52
N SER A 31 5.85 -14.89 -16.31
CA SER A 31 5.15 -15.26 -15.11
C SER A 31 5.12 -14.06 -14.17
N ILE A 32 4.40 -14.17 -13.05
CA ILE A 32 4.46 -13.17 -11.99
C ILE A 32 5.88 -13.00 -11.44
N ASP A 33 6.70 -14.04 -11.46
CA ASP A 33 8.08 -13.95 -10.97
C ASP A 33 8.89 -12.94 -11.79
N ASP A 34 8.57 -12.66 -13.05
CA ASP A 34 9.30 -11.67 -13.87
C ASP A 34 9.07 -10.20 -13.42
N PHE A 35 8.17 -9.96 -12.45
CA PHE A 35 7.90 -8.64 -11.88
C PHE A 35 8.82 -8.37 -10.69
N HIS A 36 10.08 -8.04 -10.98
CA HIS A 36 11.13 -7.92 -9.98
C HIS A 36 10.99 -6.72 -9.04
N TYR A 37 10.39 -5.63 -9.53
CA TYR A 37 10.21 -4.40 -8.79
C TYR A 37 8.79 -3.83 -9.00
N TYR A 38 8.34 -3.04 -8.02
CA TYR A 38 7.05 -2.36 -8.04
C TYR A 38 6.92 -1.42 -9.26
N ARG A 39 8.02 -0.75 -9.62
CA ARG A 39 8.09 0.14 -10.78
C ARG A 39 8.30 -0.65 -12.07
N TYR A 40 7.25 -0.79 -12.88
CA TYR A 40 7.24 -1.64 -14.07
C TYR A 40 8.38 -1.42 -15.07
N TRP A 41 8.85 -0.17 -15.29
CA TRP A 41 9.96 0.09 -16.22
C TRP A 41 11.27 -0.61 -15.82
N LYS A 42 11.40 -1.01 -14.55
CA LYS A 42 12.56 -1.75 -14.04
C LYS A 42 12.44 -3.26 -14.22
N ASN A 43 11.33 -3.73 -14.78
CA ASN A 43 11.11 -5.13 -15.10
C ASN A 43 11.40 -5.38 -16.59
N PRO A 44 11.80 -6.61 -16.98
CA PRO A 44 12.10 -6.94 -18.37
C PRO A 44 10.98 -6.52 -19.32
N GLY A 45 11.33 -6.08 -20.54
CA GLY A 45 10.42 -5.81 -21.65
C GLY A 45 9.31 -4.77 -21.44
N TRP A 46 9.30 -4.00 -20.34
CA TRP A 46 8.41 -2.85 -20.18
C TRP A 46 8.89 -1.61 -20.94
N GLY A 47 10.21 -1.45 -21.08
CA GLY A 47 10.83 -0.30 -21.73
C GLY A 47 11.03 0.86 -20.76
N ASN A 48 11.33 2.05 -21.29
CA ASN A 48 11.48 3.25 -20.49
C ASN A 48 10.16 3.69 -19.84
N GLN A 49 10.20 4.73 -19.00
CA GLN A 49 9.02 5.21 -18.28
C GLN A 49 7.87 5.66 -19.17
N GLN A 50 8.17 6.29 -20.31
CA GLN A 50 7.13 6.70 -21.25
C GLN A 50 6.45 5.46 -21.86
N GLN A 51 7.25 4.51 -22.35
CA GLN A 51 6.74 3.26 -22.92
C GLN A 51 5.94 2.46 -21.88
N THR A 52 6.39 2.48 -20.63
CA THR A 52 5.68 1.86 -19.50
C THR A 52 4.33 2.54 -19.26
N ALA A 53 4.28 3.88 -19.22
CA ALA A 53 3.04 4.62 -19.08
C ALA A 53 2.06 4.32 -20.22
N ASP A 54 2.54 4.29 -21.47
CA ASP A 54 1.72 3.96 -22.64
C ASP A 54 1.14 2.53 -22.54
N LYS A 55 1.94 1.57 -22.04
CA LYS A 55 1.49 0.20 -21.80
C LYS A 55 0.45 0.11 -20.68
N VAL A 56 0.67 0.80 -19.57
CA VAL A 56 -0.31 0.84 -18.46
C VAL A 56 -1.62 1.44 -18.95
N GLN A 57 -1.58 2.55 -19.70
CA GLN A 57 -2.77 3.13 -20.31
C GLN A 57 -3.48 2.14 -21.24
N ALA A 58 -2.72 1.44 -22.08
CA ALA A 58 -3.27 0.43 -22.98
C ALA A 58 -3.91 -0.75 -22.23
N PHE A 59 -3.35 -1.18 -21.10
CA PHE A 59 -3.94 -2.21 -20.24
C PHE A 59 -5.30 -1.77 -19.68
N TYR A 60 -5.38 -0.56 -19.11
CA TYR A 60 -6.63 -0.06 -18.54
C TYR A 60 -7.69 0.29 -19.59
N SER A 61 -7.27 0.59 -20.82
CA SER A 61 -8.18 0.83 -21.96
C SER A 61 -8.68 -0.46 -22.63
N ASP A 62 -8.04 -1.60 -22.38
CA ASP A 62 -8.46 -2.89 -22.90
C ASP A 62 -9.70 -3.39 -22.13
N LYS A 63 -10.73 -3.86 -22.85
CA LYS A 63 -11.94 -4.44 -22.24
C LYS A 63 -11.63 -5.66 -21.35
N SER A 64 -10.47 -6.27 -21.55
CA SER A 64 -9.92 -7.34 -20.74
C SER A 64 -8.85 -6.88 -19.74
N GLY A 65 -8.85 -5.60 -19.36
CA GLY A 65 -8.01 -5.02 -18.32
C GLY A 65 -8.56 -5.32 -16.92
N LEU A 66 -8.83 -4.28 -16.12
CA LEU A 66 -9.29 -4.40 -14.72
C LEU A 66 -10.48 -5.36 -14.53
N ASN A 67 -11.41 -5.42 -15.47
CA ASN A 67 -12.59 -6.28 -15.38
C ASN A 67 -12.27 -7.78 -15.40
N THR A 68 -11.03 -8.17 -15.67
CA THR A 68 -10.57 -9.57 -15.64
C THR A 68 -9.72 -9.91 -14.43
N THR A 69 -9.47 -8.95 -13.53
CA THR A 69 -8.72 -9.25 -12.32
C THR A 69 -9.55 -10.14 -11.40
N GLU A 70 -8.90 -11.16 -10.85
CA GLU A 70 -9.49 -11.98 -9.80
C GLU A 70 -9.28 -11.30 -8.45
N MET A 71 -10.16 -11.60 -7.50
CA MET A 71 -9.97 -11.15 -6.13
C MET A 71 -8.86 -11.97 -5.46
N VAL A 72 -8.01 -11.30 -4.69
CA VAL A 72 -7.01 -11.95 -3.82
C VAL A 72 -7.71 -12.88 -2.84
N GLN A 73 -7.20 -14.11 -2.72
CA GLN A 73 -7.80 -15.15 -1.90
C GLN A 73 -8.02 -14.71 -0.45
N GLY A 74 -9.25 -14.87 0.04
CA GLY A 74 -9.63 -14.53 1.42
C GLY A 74 -9.93 -13.05 1.68
N ALA A 75 -9.78 -12.18 0.68
CA ALA A 75 -9.99 -10.73 0.85
C ALA A 75 -11.42 -10.41 1.26
N ARG A 76 -12.43 -10.95 0.55
CA ARG A 76 -13.84 -10.69 0.86
C ARG A 76 -14.19 -11.10 2.28
N GLU A 77 -13.82 -12.31 2.68
CA GLU A 77 -14.15 -12.87 3.99
C GLU A 77 -13.48 -12.06 5.10
N ALA A 78 -12.21 -11.72 4.96
CA ALA A 78 -11.48 -10.97 5.98
C ALA A 78 -11.93 -9.51 6.08
N LEU A 79 -12.11 -8.82 4.95
CA LEU A 79 -12.61 -7.44 4.95
C LEU A 79 -14.02 -7.38 5.55
N SER A 80 -14.89 -8.34 5.24
CA SER A 80 -16.22 -8.44 5.85
C SER A 80 -16.14 -8.62 7.36
N GLN A 81 -15.23 -9.48 7.85
CA GLN A 81 -15.01 -9.68 9.28
C GLN A 81 -14.47 -8.42 9.96
N LEU A 82 -13.50 -7.72 9.35
CA LEU A 82 -12.99 -6.46 9.87
C LEU A 82 -14.12 -5.41 9.95
N LYS A 83 -14.94 -5.29 8.91
CA LYS A 83 -16.07 -4.37 8.93
C LYS A 83 -17.08 -4.73 10.03
N ALA A 84 -17.39 -6.02 10.19
CA ALA A 84 -18.28 -6.52 11.23
C ALA A 84 -17.75 -6.28 12.65
N HIS A 85 -16.43 -6.24 12.84
CA HIS A 85 -15.77 -5.88 14.10
C HIS A 85 -15.70 -4.36 14.35
N GLY A 86 -16.31 -3.53 13.50
CA GLY A 86 -16.38 -2.08 13.68
C GLY A 86 -15.11 -1.35 13.24
N HIS A 87 -14.35 -1.92 12.31
CA HIS A 87 -13.27 -1.21 11.64
C HIS A 87 -13.79 -0.34 10.50
N ASP A 88 -13.20 0.84 10.35
CA ASP A 88 -13.43 1.70 9.18
C ASP A 88 -12.41 1.29 8.12
N LEU A 89 -12.89 0.90 6.94
CA LEU A 89 -12.06 0.38 5.86
C LEU A 89 -11.96 1.45 4.78
N ILE A 90 -10.73 1.85 4.47
CA ILE A 90 -10.46 2.98 3.57
C ILE A 90 -9.48 2.51 2.49
N ILE A 91 -9.83 2.69 1.21
CA ILE A 91 -8.91 2.43 0.11
C ILE A 91 -7.91 3.58 0.01
N VAL A 92 -6.61 3.25 -0.06
CA VAL A 92 -5.56 4.21 -0.42
C VAL A 92 -4.67 3.56 -1.49
N THR A 93 -4.88 3.96 -2.74
CA THR A 93 -4.29 3.29 -3.91
C THR A 93 -3.40 4.23 -4.73
N ALA A 94 -2.37 3.66 -5.38
CA ALA A 94 -1.47 4.37 -6.29
C ALA A 94 -2.09 4.72 -7.65
N ARG A 95 -3.29 4.20 -7.93
CA ARG A 95 -4.09 4.51 -9.11
C ARG A 95 -4.33 6.00 -9.27
N SER A 96 -4.50 6.43 -10.51
CA SER A 96 -4.88 7.80 -10.86
C SER A 96 -6.39 8.00 -10.76
N ASP A 97 -6.80 9.25 -10.62
CA ASP A 97 -8.21 9.61 -10.38
C ASP A 97 -9.14 9.23 -11.55
N ASP A 98 -8.63 9.21 -12.78
CA ASP A 98 -9.36 8.73 -13.97
C ASP A 98 -9.76 7.24 -13.87
N GLN A 99 -9.14 6.47 -12.97
CA GLN A 99 -9.47 5.07 -12.69
C GLN A 99 -10.47 4.91 -11.54
N ARG A 100 -10.95 6.01 -10.94
CA ARG A 100 -11.86 5.98 -9.79
C ARG A 100 -13.13 5.21 -10.06
N GLU A 101 -13.84 5.55 -11.13
CA GLU A 101 -15.13 4.97 -11.43
C GLU A 101 -15.04 3.46 -11.70
N MET A 102 -14.07 3.03 -12.49
CA MET A 102 -13.86 1.59 -12.74
C MET A 102 -13.45 0.83 -11.47
N THR A 103 -12.70 1.47 -10.57
CA THR A 103 -12.32 0.86 -9.29
C THR A 103 -13.52 0.73 -8.36
N ARG A 104 -14.38 1.76 -8.27
CA ARG A 104 -15.64 1.72 -7.52
C ARG A 104 -16.56 0.61 -8.04
N GLN A 105 -16.76 0.54 -9.36
CA GLN A 105 -17.58 -0.52 -9.97
C GLN A 105 -17.05 -1.92 -9.67
N TRP A 106 -15.72 -2.12 -9.72
CA TRP A 106 -15.12 -3.39 -9.36
C TRP A 106 -15.36 -3.73 -7.88
N LEU A 107 -15.16 -2.75 -6.98
CA LEU A 107 -15.40 -2.92 -5.55
C LEU A 107 -16.87 -3.22 -5.24
N ASP A 108 -17.82 -2.53 -5.88
CA ASP A 108 -19.24 -2.76 -5.66
C ASP A 108 -19.66 -4.16 -6.13
N ALA A 109 -19.19 -4.58 -7.31
CA ALA A 109 -19.49 -5.90 -7.86
C ALA A 109 -18.93 -7.05 -7.00
N ASN A 110 -17.84 -6.80 -6.27
CA ASN A 110 -17.09 -7.85 -5.58
C ASN A 110 -17.18 -7.81 -4.06
N LEU A 111 -17.38 -6.63 -3.47
CA LEU A 111 -17.29 -6.35 -2.05
C LEU A 111 -18.48 -5.53 -1.54
N HIS A 112 -19.47 -5.21 -2.39
CA HIS A 112 -20.82 -4.77 -1.99
C HIS A 112 -20.81 -3.59 -0.99
N GLY A 113 -19.97 -2.58 -1.22
CA GLY A 113 -19.93 -1.36 -0.40
C GLY A 113 -19.22 -1.50 0.96
N LEU A 114 -18.26 -2.43 1.11
CA LEU A 114 -17.49 -2.59 2.36
C LEU A 114 -16.59 -1.40 2.72
N PHE A 115 -16.22 -0.57 1.75
CA PHE A 115 -15.30 0.56 1.95
C PHE A 115 -16.06 1.86 2.17
N ASP A 116 -15.60 2.62 3.17
CA ASP A 116 -16.20 3.89 3.53
C ASP A 116 -15.78 5.01 2.58
N GLN A 117 -14.52 4.97 2.13
CA GLN A 117 -13.88 6.03 1.34
C GLN A 117 -12.76 5.47 0.46
N LEU A 118 -12.48 6.12 -0.66
CA LEU A 118 -11.44 5.78 -1.62
C LEU A 118 -10.56 6.99 -1.97
N TYR A 119 -9.25 6.80 -1.79
CA TYR A 119 -8.22 7.79 -2.03
C TYR A 119 -7.26 7.33 -3.13
N PHE A 120 -7.07 8.18 -4.14
CA PHE A 120 -6.23 7.94 -5.31
C PHE A 120 -5.02 8.86 -5.29
N THR A 121 -3.81 8.31 -5.29
CA THR A 121 -2.60 9.14 -5.24
C THR A 121 -2.09 9.54 -6.61
N GLY A 122 -2.40 8.78 -7.66
CA GLY A 122 -1.82 9.00 -9.00
C GLY A 122 -0.29 8.98 -8.99
N GLU A 123 0.34 8.03 -8.27
CA GLU A 123 1.81 8.00 -8.09
C GLU A 123 2.58 8.06 -9.43
N PHE A 124 1.96 7.59 -10.51
CA PHE A 124 2.58 7.47 -11.84
C PHE A 124 2.08 8.49 -12.88
N THR A 125 1.19 9.42 -12.51
CA THR A 125 0.63 10.39 -13.45
C THR A 125 1.59 11.57 -13.67
N LYS A 126 1.76 12.02 -14.92
CA LYS A 126 2.56 13.22 -15.23
C LYS A 126 1.87 14.47 -14.69
N LYS A 127 2.65 15.41 -14.16
CA LYS A 127 2.15 16.74 -13.79
C LYS A 127 1.87 17.54 -15.04
N GLU A 128 0.65 18.02 -15.21
CA GLU A 128 0.39 19.11 -16.15
C GLU A 128 0.92 20.41 -15.52
N THR A 129 1.87 21.05 -16.20
CA THR A 129 2.29 22.42 -15.89
C THR A 129 1.38 23.36 -16.64
N GLU A 130 0.61 24.20 -15.92
CA GLU A 130 0.51 25.66 -16.11
C GLU A 130 -0.66 26.27 -15.32
N ASN A 131 -0.35 27.36 -14.59
CA ASN A 131 -1.20 28.53 -14.34
C ASN A 131 -2.55 28.45 -13.60
N ASP A 132 -2.69 27.67 -12.53
CA ASP A 132 -3.76 27.92 -11.55
C ASP A 132 -3.21 28.27 -10.16
N GLU A 133 -3.76 29.36 -9.61
CA GLU A 133 -3.44 29.98 -8.32
C GLU A 133 -3.77 29.05 -7.14
N GLU A 134 -3.12 29.28 -5.98
CA GLU A 134 -3.29 28.54 -4.73
C GLU A 134 -4.75 28.47 -4.26
N GLN A 135 -5.50 27.45 -4.70
CA GLN A 135 -6.75 27.05 -4.09
C GLN A 135 -6.60 25.67 -3.46
N VAL A 136 -7.08 25.53 -2.22
CA VAL A 136 -7.18 24.23 -1.54
C VAL A 136 -8.29 23.46 -2.25
N HIS A 137 -7.93 22.57 -3.16
CA HIS A 137 -8.89 21.65 -3.77
C HIS A 137 -9.20 20.53 -2.77
N VAL A 138 -10.47 20.25 -2.57
CA VAL A 138 -10.90 18.98 -1.99
C VAL A 138 -11.18 18.02 -3.14
N ASP A 139 -10.76 16.77 -3.04
CA ASP A 139 -11.26 15.76 -3.98
C ASP A 139 -12.75 15.49 -3.72
N GLU A 140 -13.39 14.71 -4.60
CA GLU A 140 -14.81 14.36 -4.47
C GLU A 140 -15.18 13.67 -3.15
N GLU A 141 -14.19 13.18 -2.39
CA GLU A 141 -14.38 12.51 -1.10
C GLU A 141 -14.04 13.40 0.11
N GLY A 142 -13.85 14.70 -0.12
CA GLY A 142 -13.70 15.69 0.95
C GLY A 142 -12.29 15.76 1.52
N VAL A 143 -11.30 15.24 0.81
CA VAL A 143 -9.91 15.20 1.27
C VAL A 143 -9.26 16.51 0.92
N PRO A 144 -8.67 17.26 1.88
CA PRO A 144 -7.89 18.44 1.56
C PRO A 144 -6.69 18.00 0.72
N THR A 145 -6.74 18.17 -0.61
CA THR A 145 -5.54 18.14 -1.43
C THR A 145 -4.81 19.43 -1.08
N LYS A 146 -3.55 19.32 -0.69
CA LYS A 146 -2.79 20.53 -0.39
C LYS A 146 -2.78 21.34 -1.70
N GLY A 147 -2.95 22.66 -1.64
CA GLY A 147 -2.85 23.59 -2.79
C GLY A 147 -1.49 23.61 -3.51
N ASP A 148 -0.71 22.54 -3.41
CA ASP A 148 0.50 22.28 -4.15
C ASP A 148 0.23 21.07 -5.03
N LYS A 149 0.12 21.27 -6.35
CA LYS A 149 0.91 20.67 -7.45
C LYS A 149 1.69 19.35 -7.21
N THR A 150 1.29 18.53 -6.25
CA THR A 150 1.96 17.34 -5.73
C THR A 150 0.87 16.35 -5.32
N ASN A 151 0.75 15.28 -6.11
CA ASN A 151 0.08 14.05 -5.71
C ASN A 151 0.55 13.66 -4.30
N LEU A 152 -0.39 13.59 -3.35
CA LEU A 152 -0.09 13.20 -1.98
C LEU A 152 0.38 11.75 -1.98
N SER A 153 1.46 11.45 -1.25
CA SER A 153 1.86 10.05 -1.07
C SER A 153 0.80 9.30 -0.26
N LYS A 154 0.81 7.95 -0.33
CA LYS A 154 -0.04 7.14 0.55
C LYS A 154 0.19 7.50 2.02
N ALA A 155 1.45 7.70 2.41
CA ALA A 155 1.82 8.06 3.78
C ALA A 155 1.21 9.42 4.21
N ASP A 156 1.19 10.42 3.32
CA ASP A 156 0.55 11.71 3.59
C ASP A 156 -0.96 11.57 3.80
N ILE A 157 -1.63 10.77 2.96
CA ILE A 157 -3.07 10.52 3.05
C ILE A 157 -3.39 9.78 4.34
N ILE A 158 -2.69 8.68 4.62
CA ILE A 158 -2.87 7.86 5.83
C ILE A 158 -2.68 8.70 7.10
N ASP A 159 -1.70 9.60 7.11
CA ASP A 159 -1.50 10.53 8.22
C ASP A 159 -2.71 11.47 8.40
N ARG A 160 -3.19 12.10 7.33
CA ARG A 160 -4.33 13.04 7.37
C ARG A 160 -5.63 12.40 7.80
N ILE A 161 -5.93 11.20 7.30
CA ILE A 161 -7.15 10.47 7.67
C ILE A 161 -7.04 9.78 9.03
N GLU A 162 -5.85 9.85 9.66
CA GLU A 162 -5.52 9.23 10.94
C GLU A 162 -5.72 7.71 10.93
N ALA A 163 -5.46 7.05 9.79
CA ALA A 163 -5.54 5.58 9.72
C ALA A 163 -4.46 4.93 10.58
N SER A 164 -4.81 3.90 11.35
CA SER A 164 -3.92 3.33 12.35
C SER A 164 -2.85 2.40 11.76
N ILE A 165 -3.13 1.83 10.58
CA ILE A 165 -2.27 0.87 9.89
C ILE A 165 -2.55 0.89 8.39
N LEU A 166 -1.54 0.54 7.60
CA LEU A 166 -1.65 0.25 6.17
C LEU A 166 -1.52 -1.25 5.90
N ILE A 167 -2.31 -1.78 4.96
CA ILE A 167 -2.11 -3.08 4.33
C ILE A 167 -1.78 -2.82 2.86
N ASP A 168 -0.56 -3.15 2.43
CA ASP A 168 -0.02 -2.80 1.11
C ASP A 168 0.96 -3.88 0.67
N ASP A 169 1.06 -4.15 -0.63
CA ASP A 169 1.99 -5.13 -1.18
C ASP A 169 3.32 -4.49 -1.63
N SER A 170 3.37 -3.16 -1.79
CA SER A 170 4.56 -2.41 -2.19
C SER A 170 5.52 -2.17 -1.03
N ILE A 171 6.74 -2.68 -1.18
CA ILE A 171 7.82 -2.45 -0.21
C ILE A 171 8.21 -0.97 -0.17
N GLU A 172 8.20 -0.26 -1.30
CA GLU A 172 8.47 1.17 -1.35
C GLU A 172 7.43 1.98 -0.55
N ASN A 173 6.14 1.69 -0.70
CA ASN A 173 5.08 2.34 0.09
C ASN A 173 5.21 2.04 1.58
N ALA A 174 5.53 0.80 1.94
CA ALA A 174 5.75 0.40 3.32
C ALA A 174 6.94 1.12 3.95
N PHE A 175 8.06 1.29 3.22
CA PHE A 175 9.21 2.06 3.68
C PHE A 175 8.90 3.56 3.78
N ALA A 176 8.14 4.12 2.83
CA ALA A 176 7.68 5.51 2.91
C ALA A 176 6.84 5.73 4.18
N CYS A 177 5.91 4.82 4.47
CA CYS A 177 5.09 4.85 5.68
C CYS A 177 5.93 4.72 6.97
N ALA A 178 6.90 3.81 6.99
CA ALA A 178 7.79 3.63 8.14
C ALA A 178 8.71 4.85 8.39
N GLY A 179 9.12 5.55 7.33
CA GLY A 179 9.91 6.77 7.40
C GLY A 179 9.08 8.05 7.61
N HIS A 180 7.76 7.97 7.47
CA HIS A 180 6.88 9.13 7.59
C HIS A 180 6.71 9.57 9.03
N SER A 181 7.02 10.84 9.31
CA SER A 181 6.77 11.45 10.61
C SER A 181 5.33 11.99 10.65
N ARG A 182 4.43 11.23 11.27
CA ARG A 182 3.01 11.61 11.41
C ARG A 182 2.84 12.92 12.15
N LYS A 183 2.01 13.82 11.60
CA LYS A 183 1.80 15.17 12.12
C LYS A 183 0.45 15.34 12.79
N HIS A 184 -0.48 14.41 12.54
CA HIS A 184 -1.89 14.55 12.88
C HIS A 184 -2.32 13.53 13.93
N GLY A 185 -3.35 13.90 14.69
CA GLY A 185 -4.10 12.95 15.49
C GLY A 185 -3.37 12.29 16.66
N ALA A 186 -3.97 11.20 17.13
CA ALA A 186 -3.45 10.34 18.19
C ALA A 186 -2.13 9.63 17.82
N HIS A 187 -1.76 9.64 16.54
CA HIS A 187 -0.59 8.95 16.02
C HIS A 187 0.62 9.87 15.78
N LYS A 188 0.51 11.16 16.11
CA LYS A 188 1.59 12.14 15.91
C LYS A 188 2.92 11.67 16.48
N GLY A 189 3.98 11.79 15.69
CA GLY A 189 5.35 11.39 16.04
C GLY A 189 5.65 9.91 15.90
N ASN A 190 4.64 9.05 15.68
CA ASN A 190 4.85 7.62 15.44
C ASN A 190 4.94 7.31 13.94
N PRO A 191 5.70 6.29 13.52
CA PRO A 191 5.68 5.81 12.14
C PRO A 191 4.30 5.20 11.82
N ILE A 192 3.97 5.12 10.53
CA ILE A 192 2.78 4.40 10.06
C ILE A 192 3.12 2.90 10.03
N PRO A 193 2.48 2.05 10.86
CA PRO A 193 2.67 0.61 10.77
C PRO A 193 2.16 0.10 9.42
N THR A 194 2.86 -0.85 8.82
CA THR A 194 2.44 -1.47 7.56
C THR A 194 2.48 -2.99 7.66
N LEU A 195 1.37 -3.63 7.29
CA LEU A 195 1.32 -5.06 6.99
C LEU A 195 1.66 -5.24 5.51
N LEU A 196 2.91 -5.60 5.23
CA LEU A 196 3.41 -5.85 3.88
C LEU A 196 2.85 -7.18 3.36
N PHE A 197 1.85 -7.12 2.49
CA PHE A 197 1.14 -8.29 1.98
C PHE A 197 2.05 -9.11 1.06
N SER A 198 2.25 -10.38 1.38
CA SER A 198 3.34 -11.20 0.85
C SER A 198 2.93 -12.68 0.79
N PRO A 199 2.06 -13.08 -0.15
CA PRO A 199 1.36 -14.36 -0.07
C PRO A 199 2.14 -15.56 -0.57
N PHE A 200 3.28 -15.38 -1.25
CA PHE A 200 4.07 -16.51 -1.72
C PHE A 200 4.98 -17.03 -0.61
N PRO A 201 5.01 -18.36 -0.40
CA PRO A 201 5.80 -18.95 0.67
C PRO A 201 7.31 -18.79 0.41
N PRO A 202 8.14 -18.84 1.48
CA PRO A 202 9.59 -18.90 1.34
C PRO A 202 10.04 -20.04 0.42
N THR A 203 11.05 -19.76 -0.41
CA THR A 203 11.72 -20.74 -1.28
C THR A 203 13.19 -20.88 -0.87
N GLN A 204 13.93 -21.75 -1.56
CA GLN A 204 15.39 -21.89 -1.33
C GLN A 204 16.16 -20.61 -1.65
N THR A 205 15.69 -19.82 -2.63
CA THR A 205 16.35 -18.59 -3.08
C THR A 205 15.78 -17.34 -2.40
N ILE A 206 14.53 -17.40 -1.94
CA ILE A 206 13.84 -16.27 -1.27
C ILE A 206 13.35 -16.76 0.10
N PRO A 207 14.15 -16.60 1.18
CA PRO A 207 13.85 -17.20 2.48
C PRO A 207 12.81 -16.40 3.29
N VAL A 208 11.88 -15.72 2.62
CA VAL A 208 10.80 -14.93 3.21
C VAL A 208 9.50 -15.10 2.44
N TRP A 209 8.37 -14.92 3.12
CA TRP A 209 7.09 -14.71 2.45
C TRP A 209 7.19 -13.47 1.55
N HIS A 210 6.64 -13.49 0.35
CA HIS A 210 6.84 -12.39 -0.60
C HIS A 210 5.74 -12.26 -1.66
N TYR A 211 5.74 -11.11 -2.33
CA TYR A 211 5.55 -11.03 -3.77
C TYR A 211 6.89 -10.74 -4.44
N PRO A 212 7.09 -11.07 -5.73
CA PRO A 212 8.37 -10.85 -6.42
C PRO A 212 8.91 -9.42 -6.32
N TRP A 213 8.02 -8.42 -6.36
CA TRP A 213 8.36 -6.99 -6.31
C TRP A 213 8.55 -6.42 -4.90
N ASN A 214 8.29 -7.20 -3.85
CA ASN A 214 8.42 -6.73 -2.47
C ASN A 214 9.49 -7.48 -1.68
N VAL A 215 10.41 -8.17 -2.38
CA VAL A 215 11.57 -8.82 -1.78
C VAL A 215 12.63 -7.78 -1.42
N GLU A 216 13.04 -6.97 -2.40
CA GLU A 216 14.11 -5.99 -2.27
C GLU A 216 13.65 -4.59 -2.70
N LEU A 217 14.11 -3.56 -1.98
CA LEU A 217 13.92 -2.19 -2.40
C LEU A 217 14.66 -1.94 -3.71
N SER A 218 13.96 -1.34 -4.66
CA SER A 218 14.62 -0.79 -5.82
C SER A 218 15.47 0.43 -5.39
N GLY A 219 16.77 0.43 -5.73
CA GLY A 219 17.76 1.37 -5.17
C GLY A 219 17.48 2.87 -5.38
N SER A 220 18.22 3.74 -4.69
CA SER A 220 17.92 5.18 -4.56
C SER A 220 18.02 6.03 -5.84
N GLN A 221 17.31 7.16 -5.84
CA GLN A 221 17.45 8.22 -6.84
C GLN A 221 18.92 8.68 -6.97
N PRO A 222 19.40 9.03 -8.18
CA PRO A 222 18.64 9.19 -9.44
C PRO A 222 18.53 7.91 -10.29
N LEU A 223 19.11 6.78 -9.86
CA LEU A 223 19.15 5.54 -10.63
C LEU A 223 17.77 4.85 -10.75
N ASP A 224 16.80 5.33 -9.98
CA ASP A 224 15.42 4.86 -9.93
C ASP A 224 14.69 5.02 -11.27
N GLN A 225 15.09 6.01 -12.08
CA GLN A 225 14.48 6.34 -13.37
C GLN A 225 14.95 5.40 -14.50
N LEU A 226 16.00 4.61 -14.27
CA LEU A 226 16.57 3.72 -15.29
C LEU A 226 15.69 2.49 -15.49
N ASP A 227 15.44 2.16 -16.75
CA ASP A 227 14.74 0.94 -17.13
C ASP A 227 15.60 -0.33 -16.96
N TYR A 228 14.96 -1.49 -17.04
CA TYR A 228 15.61 -2.80 -16.88
C TYR A 228 16.84 -2.96 -17.78
N GLU A 229 16.74 -2.63 -19.06
CA GLU A 229 17.82 -2.84 -20.04
C GLU A 229 19.01 -1.93 -19.77
N GLU A 230 18.76 -0.68 -19.39
CA GLU A 230 19.83 0.24 -19.02
C GLU A 230 20.49 -0.13 -17.69
N ARG A 231 19.71 -0.59 -16.70
CA ARG A 231 20.25 -1.13 -15.45
C ARG A 231 21.18 -2.31 -15.71
N LYS A 232 20.73 -3.25 -16.56
CA LYS A 232 21.50 -4.42 -16.97
C LYS A 232 22.79 -4.04 -17.68
N ARG A 233 22.73 -3.10 -18.65
CA ARG A 233 23.90 -2.58 -19.37
C ARG A 233 24.94 -1.95 -18.44
N ARG A 234 24.49 -1.29 -17.37
CA ARG A 234 25.34 -0.67 -16.35
C ARG A 234 25.78 -1.62 -15.23
N GLY A 235 25.39 -2.89 -15.27
CA GLY A 235 25.68 -3.85 -14.19
C GLY A 235 25.01 -3.50 -12.85
N LEU A 236 23.91 -2.75 -12.88
CA LEU A 236 23.10 -2.43 -11.70
C LEU A 236 22.14 -3.59 -11.37
N SER A 237 21.71 -3.70 -10.11
CA SER A 237 20.73 -4.73 -9.72
C SER A 237 19.43 -4.59 -10.52
N THR A 238 18.94 -5.70 -11.03
CA THR A 238 17.67 -5.85 -11.74
C THR A 238 16.63 -6.64 -10.93
N GLY A 239 16.90 -6.89 -9.65
CA GLY A 239 16.03 -7.66 -8.75
C GLY A 239 16.15 -9.18 -8.88
N GLU A 240 16.94 -9.66 -9.85
CA GLU A 240 17.20 -11.09 -10.08
C GLU A 240 17.93 -11.76 -8.91
N SER A 241 18.65 -10.99 -8.09
CA SER A 241 19.35 -11.49 -6.90
C SER A 241 18.41 -11.92 -5.77
N ARG A 242 17.17 -11.40 -5.75
CA ARG A 242 16.13 -11.68 -4.77
C ARG A 242 16.59 -11.58 -3.31
N GLN A 243 17.45 -10.61 -3.00
CA GLN A 243 18.03 -10.50 -1.67
C GLN A 243 17.11 -9.69 -0.76
N PRO A 244 16.44 -10.30 0.23
CA PRO A 244 15.41 -9.59 0.98
C PRO A 244 15.97 -8.36 1.70
N SER A 245 15.31 -7.21 1.53
CA SER A 245 15.66 -6.00 2.26
C SER A 245 15.34 -6.13 3.75
N LYS A 246 16.21 -5.55 4.60
CA LYS A 246 15.99 -5.51 6.05
C LYS A 246 14.85 -4.55 6.37
N LEU A 247 13.72 -5.09 6.82
CA LEU A 247 12.53 -4.31 7.13
C LEU A 247 12.68 -3.55 8.48
N PRO A 248 12.28 -2.26 8.55
CA PRO A 248 12.05 -1.55 9.80
C PRO A 248 11.04 -2.25 10.70
N GLN A 249 11.10 -1.99 12.02
CA GLN A 249 10.19 -2.63 12.98
C GLN A 249 8.71 -2.35 12.70
N ALA A 250 8.39 -1.19 12.12
CA ALA A 250 7.03 -0.77 11.76
C ALA A 250 6.44 -1.56 10.58
N ILE A 251 7.26 -2.30 9.83
CA ILE A 251 6.82 -3.13 8.70
C ILE A 251 6.80 -4.59 9.12
N LYS A 252 5.68 -5.27 8.89
CA LYS A 252 5.52 -6.70 9.15
C LYS A 252 5.00 -7.38 7.91
N ARG A 253 5.67 -8.42 7.43
CA ARG A 253 5.13 -9.26 6.36
C ARG A 253 3.94 -10.05 6.88
N VAL A 254 2.94 -10.19 6.02
CA VAL A 254 1.78 -11.06 6.25
C VAL A 254 1.58 -11.99 5.06
N SER A 255 1.32 -13.26 5.33
CA SER A 255 1.21 -14.30 4.28
C SER A 255 -0.15 -14.35 3.57
N GLY A 256 -1.09 -13.52 4.00
CA GLY A 256 -2.44 -13.48 3.45
C GLY A 256 -3.43 -12.90 4.45
N TRP A 257 -4.70 -12.90 4.06
CA TRP A 257 -5.77 -12.25 4.82
C TRP A 257 -6.03 -12.87 6.20
N ASN A 258 -5.82 -14.17 6.38
CA ASN A 258 -5.92 -14.78 7.72
C ASN A 258 -4.82 -14.26 8.68
N ASP A 259 -3.60 -14.06 8.19
CA ASP A 259 -2.52 -13.49 9.01
C ASP A 259 -2.79 -12.00 9.30
N VAL A 260 -3.33 -11.26 8.33
CA VAL A 260 -3.82 -9.88 8.53
C VAL A 260 -4.81 -9.79 9.70
N LEU A 261 -5.83 -10.64 9.72
CA LEU A 261 -6.83 -10.69 10.80
C LEU A 261 -6.16 -10.90 12.16
N HIS A 262 -5.29 -11.92 12.27
CA HIS A 262 -4.57 -12.20 13.52
C HIS A 262 -3.71 -11.00 13.97
N LYS A 263 -3.01 -10.34 13.05
CA LYS A 263 -2.19 -9.15 13.39
C LYS A 263 -3.04 -7.99 13.86
N ILE A 264 -4.20 -7.77 13.25
CA ILE A 264 -5.13 -6.73 13.67
C ILE A 264 -5.65 -7.01 15.08
N GLU A 265 -6.10 -8.24 15.35
CA GLU A 265 -6.55 -8.65 16.68
C GLU A 265 -5.46 -8.47 17.75
N ASP A 266 -4.22 -8.83 17.44
CA ASP A 266 -3.08 -8.65 18.35
C ASP A 266 -2.81 -7.17 18.66
N LEU A 267 -2.95 -6.29 17.67
CA LEU A 267 -2.81 -4.85 17.85
C LEU A 267 -3.91 -4.30 18.76
N GLU A 268 -5.15 -4.74 18.57
CA GLU A 268 -6.27 -4.34 19.42
C GLU A 268 -6.09 -4.79 20.86
N LYS A 269 -5.67 -6.05 21.08
CA LYS A 269 -5.39 -6.58 22.43
C LYS A 269 -4.33 -5.75 23.14
N ARG A 270 -3.24 -5.39 22.45
CA ARG A 270 -2.18 -4.54 23.01
C ARG A 270 -2.68 -3.14 23.34
N SER A 271 -3.50 -2.55 22.48
CA SER A 271 -4.10 -1.24 22.73
C SER A 271 -4.99 -1.27 23.99
N ARG A 272 -5.86 -2.27 24.12
CA ARG A 272 -6.73 -2.44 25.31
C ARG A 272 -5.93 -2.69 26.58
N SER A 273 -4.90 -3.54 26.55
CA SER A 273 -4.02 -3.77 27.70
C SER A 273 -3.24 -2.52 28.12
N SER A 274 -2.79 -1.71 27.16
CA SER A 274 -2.13 -0.43 27.45
C SER A 274 -3.07 0.56 28.15
N VAL A 275 -4.33 0.66 27.71
CA VAL A 275 -5.34 1.52 28.34
C VAL A 275 -5.66 1.04 29.76
N ALA A 276 -5.89 -0.26 29.95
CA ALA A 276 -6.15 -0.84 31.27
C ALA A 276 -4.99 -0.63 32.27
N SER A 277 -3.75 -0.64 31.78
CA SER A 277 -2.55 -0.41 32.61
C SER A 277 -2.41 1.05 33.03
N LEU A 278 -2.87 1.99 32.20
CA LEU A 278 -2.91 3.42 32.52
C LEU A 278 -4.04 3.75 33.52
N GLU A 279 -5.20 3.10 33.39
CA GLU A 279 -6.34 3.30 34.30
C GLU A 279 -6.13 2.64 35.67
N GLY A 280 -5.40 1.52 35.74
CA GLY A 280 -5.05 0.85 37.01
C GLY A 280 -3.94 1.52 37.84
N GLY A 281 -3.29 2.55 37.30
CA GLY A 281 -2.18 3.27 37.94
C GLY A 281 -2.57 4.48 38.80
N HIS A 282 -3.85 4.79 38.95
CA HIS A 282 -4.36 5.89 39.78
C HIS A 282 -5.08 5.36 41.04
N VAL A 283 -4.32 4.80 41.97
CA VAL A 283 -4.72 4.70 43.37
C VAL A 283 -3.58 5.24 44.22
N ASP A 284 -3.51 6.57 44.31
CA ASP A 284 -2.68 7.24 45.30
C ASP A 284 -3.27 6.96 46.70
N HIS A 285 -2.60 6.08 47.45
CA HIS A 285 -2.79 6.01 48.89
C HIS A 285 -2.26 7.29 49.52
N ALA A 286 -3.14 8.29 49.68
CA ALA A 286 -2.90 9.40 50.58
C ALA A 286 -2.69 8.84 52.00
N GLN A 287 -1.43 8.82 52.46
CA GLN A 287 -1.13 8.57 53.85
C GLN A 287 -1.62 9.75 54.70
N PRO A 288 -2.36 9.53 55.80
CA PRO A 288 -2.78 10.62 56.66
C PRO A 288 -1.58 11.14 57.45
N VAL A 289 -1.34 12.45 57.32
CA VAL A 289 -0.38 13.20 58.14
C VAL A 289 -0.84 13.17 59.60
N GLN A 290 -0.07 12.51 60.46
CA GLN A 290 -0.27 12.61 61.91
C GLN A 290 0.29 13.95 62.41
N VAL A 291 -0.59 14.79 62.92
CA VAL A 291 -0.23 15.99 63.69
C VAL A 291 -0.05 15.57 65.14
N GLN A 292 1.17 15.72 65.68
CA GLN A 292 1.43 15.59 67.11
C GLN A 292 1.15 16.92 67.81
N ALA A 293 0.45 16.85 68.95
CA ALA A 293 0.21 17.93 69.90
C ALA A 293 1.32 17.96 70.97
#